data_AF-A0A7S2DRF9-F1
#
_entry.id   AF-A0A7S2DRF9-F1
#
_cell.length_a   1.000
_cell.length_b   1.000
_cell.length_c   1.000
_cell.angle_alpha   90.00
_cell.angle_beta   90.00
_cell.angle_gamma   90.00
#
_symmetry.space_group_name_H-M   'P 1'
#
loop_
_entity.id
_entity.type
_entity.pdbx_description
1 polymer ?
#
loop_
_entity_poly.entity_id
_entity_poly.type
_entity_poly.pdbx_seq_one_letter_code
_entity_poly.pdbx_strand_id
1 'polypeptide(L)'
;AAEAAEADDVATRKRLSEGGGEDGWHRFANSEQYMMWGKAIVFSDWEMAERILSSGDPGTVKKLGRGVRGFDAEVWDLYARRVVEEGCLRKFAQNPAALSKLLKSGDKVMAEAAPGDLVWGIGMGMKDAARRPARTWRGKNWLGQVLMREGPP
;
A
#
# COMPACT_ATOMS: atom_id res chain seq x y z
N ALA A 1 -21.33 8.19 15.45
CA ALA A 1 -19.90 8.31 15.09
C ALA A 1 -19.33 7.00 14.56
N ALA A 2 -19.38 5.90 15.34
CA ALA A 2 -18.92 4.58 14.89
C ALA A 2 -19.69 4.02 13.67
N GLU A 3 -21.03 4.09 13.67
CA GLU A 3 -21.85 3.65 12.53
C GLU A 3 -21.57 4.42 11.23
N ALA A 4 -21.23 5.72 11.33
CA ALA A 4 -20.90 6.54 10.17
C ALA A 4 -19.51 6.17 9.61
N ALA A 5 -18.54 5.86 10.47
CA ALA A 5 -17.23 5.36 10.06
C ALA A 5 -17.30 3.95 9.48
N GLU A 6 -18.16 3.09 10.02
CA GLU A 6 -18.40 1.75 9.50
C GLU A 6 -19.13 1.78 8.14
N ALA A 7 -20.12 2.66 7.99
CA ALA A 7 -20.78 2.88 6.71
C ALA A 7 -19.83 3.46 5.65
N ASP A 8 -18.95 4.40 6.02
CA ASP A 8 -17.93 4.94 5.10
C ASP A 8 -16.84 3.91 4.76
N ASP A 9 -16.46 3.03 5.70
CA ASP A 9 -15.55 1.91 5.43
C ASP A 9 -16.20 0.90 4.47
N VAL A 10 -17.47 0.54 4.67
CA VAL A 10 -18.23 -0.33 3.74
C VAL A 10 -18.39 0.34 2.36
N ALA A 11 -18.62 1.65 2.31
CA ALA A 11 -18.69 2.38 1.05
C ALA A 11 -17.31 2.43 0.37
N THR A 12 -16.24 2.69 1.12
CA THR A 12 -14.85 2.66 0.63
C THR A 12 -14.47 1.28 0.11
N ARG A 13 -14.87 0.21 0.82
CA ARG A 13 -14.73 -1.18 0.37
C ARG A 13 -15.35 -1.38 -1.00
N LYS A 14 -16.61 -0.96 -1.12
CA LYS A 14 -17.38 -1.07 -2.35
C LYS A 14 -16.70 -0.30 -3.48
N ARG A 15 -16.25 0.93 -3.23
CA ARG A 15 -15.52 1.77 -4.19
C ARG A 15 -14.20 1.13 -4.66
N LEU A 16 -13.42 0.54 -3.75
CA LEU A 16 -12.17 -0.14 -4.07
C LEU A 16 -12.39 -1.46 -4.85
N SER A 17 -13.54 -2.12 -4.68
CA SER A 17 -13.90 -3.33 -5.43
C SER A 17 -14.59 -3.06 -6.77
N GLU A 18 -15.34 -1.96 -6.91
CA GLU A 18 -16.14 -1.64 -8.10
C GLU A 18 -15.37 -0.80 -9.12
N GLY A 19 -14.33 -0.07 -8.71
CA GLY A 19 -13.45 0.64 -9.62
C GLY A 19 -12.47 -0.31 -10.31
N GLY A 20 -12.94 -1.32 -11.04
CA GLY A 20 -12.14 -2.12 -11.95
C GLY A 20 -12.74 -2.07 -13.35
N GLY A 21 -11.98 -2.42 -14.40
CA GLY A 21 -12.43 -2.33 -15.80
C GLY A 21 -13.64 -3.22 -16.13
N GLU A 22 -13.89 -3.50 -17.41
CA GLU A 22 -15.06 -4.29 -17.87
C GLU A 22 -15.19 -5.68 -17.20
N ASP A 23 -14.11 -6.18 -16.58
CA ASP A 23 -14.00 -7.44 -15.84
C ASP A 23 -13.93 -7.24 -14.31
N GLY A 24 -14.20 -6.03 -13.81
CA GLY A 24 -14.12 -5.66 -12.39
C GLY A 24 -12.69 -5.52 -11.86
N TRP A 25 -11.67 -5.53 -12.73
CA TRP A 25 -10.26 -5.37 -12.36
C TRP A 25 -9.55 -4.31 -13.20
N HIS A 26 -8.97 -3.29 -12.57
CA HIS A 26 -7.99 -2.45 -13.24
C HIS A 26 -6.62 -3.13 -13.23
N ARG A 27 -5.96 -3.12 -14.39
CA ARG A 27 -4.53 -3.48 -14.48
C ARG A 27 -3.70 -2.25 -14.14
N PHE A 28 -2.90 -2.37 -13.08
CA PHE A 28 -1.99 -1.32 -12.65
C PHE A 28 -0.59 -1.61 -13.20
N ALA A 29 0.11 -0.58 -13.66
CA ALA A 29 1.48 -0.67 -14.16
C ALA A 29 2.47 -1.07 -13.05
N ASN A 30 2.18 -0.66 -11.81
CA ASN A 30 3.00 -0.92 -10.64
C ASN A 30 2.17 -0.72 -9.36
N SER A 31 2.73 -1.13 -8.21
CA SER A 31 2.05 -1.01 -6.91
C SER A 31 1.81 0.43 -6.47
N GLU A 32 2.70 1.37 -6.82
CA GLU A 32 2.53 2.79 -6.49
C GLU A 32 1.26 3.34 -7.15
N GLN A 33 0.98 2.93 -8.40
CA GLN A 33 -0.23 3.32 -9.12
C GLN A 33 -1.49 2.86 -8.41
N TYR A 34 -1.53 1.61 -7.96
CA TYR A 34 -2.64 1.10 -7.15
C TYR A 34 -2.78 1.89 -5.84
N MET A 35 -1.69 2.10 -5.11
CA MET A 35 -1.73 2.75 -3.80
C MET A 35 -2.22 4.19 -3.89
N MET A 36 -1.73 4.96 -4.87
CA MET A 36 -2.16 6.35 -5.05
C MET A 36 -3.58 6.43 -5.61
N TRP A 37 -3.98 5.50 -6.48
CA TRP A 37 -5.38 5.39 -6.92
C TRP A 37 -6.29 5.10 -5.73
N GLY A 38 -5.96 4.10 -4.92
CA GLY A 38 -6.72 3.74 -3.72
C GLY A 38 -6.80 4.89 -2.72
N LYS A 39 -5.73 5.68 -2.58
CA LYS A 39 -5.75 6.94 -1.82
C LYS A 39 -6.78 7.92 -2.37
N ALA A 40 -6.81 8.15 -3.68
CA ALA A 40 -7.81 9.01 -4.31
C ALA A 40 -9.24 8.49 -4.08
N ILE A 41 -9.44 7.16 -4.12
CA ILE A 41 -10.74 6.52 -3.84
C ILE A 41 -11.19 6.73 -2.38
N VAL A 42 -10.29 6.62 -1.40
CA VAL A 42 -10.60 6.87 0.02
C VAL A 42 -11.14 8.28 0.22
N PHE A 43 -10.55 9.28 -0.45
CA PHE A 43 -10.97 10.67 -0.35
C PHE A 43 -12.02 11.08 -1.39
N SER A 44 -12.60 10.11 -2.12
CA SER A 44 -13.59 10.34 -3.18
C SER A 44 -13.13 11.34 -4.26
N ASP A 45 -11.83 11.41 -4.51
CA ASP A 45 -11.23 12.28 -5.53
C ASP A 45 -11.14 11.54 -6.89
N TRP A 46 -12.30 11.35 -7.51
CA TRP A 46 -12.45 10.56 -8.74
C TRP A 46 -11.62 11.08 -9.91
N GLU A 47 -11.53 12.40 -10.07
CA GLU A 47 -10.71 13.03 -11.11
C GLU A 47 -9.22 12.71 -10.91
N MET A 48 -8.73 12.72 -9.66
CA MET A 48 -7.35 12.33 -9.39
C MET A 48 -7.13 10.84 -9.61
N ALA A 49 -8.11 10.00 -9.27
CA ALA A 49 -8.06 8.57 -9.53
C ALA A 49 -7.89 8.27 -11.03
N GLU A 50 -8.67 8.93 -11.91
CA GLU A 50 -8.55 8.81 -13.37
C GLU A 50 -7.17 9.27 -13.88
N ARG A 51 -6.67 10.40 -13.36
CA ARG A 51 -5.34 10.91 -13.73
C ARG A 51 -4.22 9.95 -13.32
N ILE A 52 -4.36 9.31 -12.16
CA ILE A 52 -3.41 8.29 -11.69
C ILE A 52 -3.46 7.04 -12.58
N LEU A 53 -4.66 6.58 -12.95
CA LEU A 53 -4.82 5.44 -13.88
C LEU A 53 -4.22 5.72 -15.26
N SER A 54 -4.22 6.98 -15.68
CA SER A 54 -3.66 7.42 -16.97
C SER A 54 -2.12 7.47 -17.01
N SER A 55 -1.42 7.19 -15.90
CA SER A 55 0.05 7.23 -15.84
C SER A 55 0.65 5.93 -15.28
N GLY A 56 1.55 5.30 -16.03
CA GLY A 56 2.31 4.13 -15.58
C GLY A 56 3.64 4.46 -14.89
N ASP A 57 4.07 5.73 -14.88
CA ASP A 57 5.35 6.15 -14.32
C ASP A 57 5.26 6.33 -12.79
N PRO A 58 6.02 5.57 -11.97
CA PRO A 58 5.94 5.65 -10.52
C PRO A 58 6.21 7.06 -9.97
N GLY A 59 7.13 7.83 -10.57
CA GLY A 59 7.45 9.18 -10.11
C GLY A 59 6.29 10.15 -10.29
N THR A 60 5.65 10.09 -11.45
CA THR A 60 4.46 10.88 -11.81
C THR A 60 3.27 10.51 -10.94
N VAL A 61 2.97 9.22 -10.82
CA VAL A 61 1.92 8.69 -9.95
C VAL A 61 2.09 9.17 -8.52
N LYS A 62 3.30 9.07 -7.97
CA LYS A 62 3.60 9.52 -6.60
C LYS A 62 3.41 11.03 -6.44
N LYS A 63 3.70 11.81 -7.48
CA LYS A 63 3.43 13.26 -7.48
C LYS A 63 1.92 13.54 -7.50
N LEU A 64 1.14 12.82 -8.30
CA LEU A 64 -0.31 12.94 -8.34
C LEU A 64 -0.95 12.56 -6.99
N GLY A 65 -0.49 11.47 -6.38
CA GLY A 65 -0.98 11.03 -5.07
C GLY A 65 -0.71 11.99 -3.90
N ARG A 66 0.27 12.90 -4.04
CA ARG A 66 0.47 14.02 -3.10
C ARG A 66 -0.58 15.14 -3.26
N GLY A 67 -1.23 15.20 -4.42
CA GLY A 67 -2.24 16.21 -4.77
C GLY A 67 -3.68 15.76 -4.59
N VAL A 68 -3.94 14.57 -4.02
CA VAL A 68 -5.30 14.08 -3.72
C VAL A 68 -6.02 15.10 -2.85
N ARG A 69 -7.17 15.58 -3.31
CA ARG A 69 -8.03 16.55 -2.62
C ARG A 69 -8.67 15.92 -1.40
N GLY A 70 -8.90 16.74 -0.37
CA GLY A 70 -9.53 16.29 0.87
C GLY A 70 -8.66 15.34 1.71
N PHE A 71 -7.36 15.21 1.41
CA PHE A 71 -6.47 14.36 2.17
C PHE A 71 -6.45 14.75 3.65
N ASP A 72 -6.77 13.78 4.50
CA ASP A 72 -6.67 13.85 5.94
C ASP A 72 -5.77 12.70 6.42
N ALA A 73 -4.75 13.03 7.22
CA ALA A 73 -3.76 12.05 7.65
C ALA A 73 -4.34 11.03 8.65
N GLU A 74 -5.25 11.46 9.52
CA GLU A 74 -5.88 10.59 10.51
C GLU A 74 -6.83 9.59 9.82
N VAL A 75 -7.62 10.07 8.86
CA VAL A 75 -8.45 9.20 8.01
C VAL A 75 -7.59 8.25 7.21
N TRP A 76 -6.51 8.75 6.58
CA TRP A 76 -5.62 7.89 5.81
C TRP A 76 -4.99 6.79 6.66
N ASP A 77 -4.58 7.07 7.89
CA ASP A 77 -3.99 6.08 8.79
C ASP A 77 -4.95 4.90 9.10
N LEU A 78 -6.27 5.11 9.02
CA LEU A 78 -7.28 4.04 9.14
C LEU A 78 -7.30 3.10 7.93
N TYR A 79 -7.04 3.62 6.73
CA TYR A 79 -7.21 2.89 5.46
C TYR A 79 -5.89 2.46 4.81
N ALA A 80 -4.79 3.17 5.08
CA ALA A 80 -3.52 3.04 4.36
C ALA A 80 -2.98 1.61 4.41
N ARG A 81 -3.04 0.98 5.60
CA ARG A 81 -2.62 -0.41 5.80
C ARG A 81 -3.27 -1.34 4.79
N ARG A 82 -4.60 -1.26 4.70
CA ARG A 82 -5.39 -2.10 3.82
C ARG A 82 -5.15 -1.83 2.35
N VAL A 83 -5.05 -0.55 1.96
CA VAL A 83 -4.76 -0.19 0.56
C VAL A 83 -3.40 -0.75 0.14
N VAL A 84 -2.38 -0.68 0.99
CA VAL A 84 -1.07 -1.26 0.66
C VAL A 84 -1.11 -2.79 0.66
N GLU A 85 -1.81 -3.43 1.59
CA GLU A 85 -2.04 -4.88 1.61
C GLU A 85 -2.63 -5.36 0.27
N GLU A 86 -3.73 -4.75 -0.16
CA GLU A 86 -4.37 -5.07 -1.45
C GLU A 86 -3.45 -4.76 -2.64
N GLY A 87 -2.70 -3.65 -2.59
CA GLY A 87 -1.73 -3.31 -3.63
C GLY A 87 -0.59 -4.33 -3.74
N CYS A 88 -0.12 -4.88 -2.62
CA CYS A 88 0.86 -5.95 -2.58
C CYS A 88 0.28 -7.25 -3.15
N LEU A 89 -0.93 -7.65 -2.73
CA LEU A 89 -1.64 -8.81 -3.27
C LEU A 89 -1.75 -8.75 -4.79
N ARG A 90 -2.22 -7.61 -5.32
CA ARG A 90 -2.36 -7.41 -6.77
C ARG A 90 -1.04 -7.48 -7.51
N LYS A 91 0.03 -6.90 -6.95
CA LYS A 91 1.39 -6.98 -7.51
C LYS A 91 1.83 -8.43 -7.68
N PHE A 92 1.65 -9.24 -6.64
CA PHE A 92 2.10 -10.63 -6.65
C PHE A 92 1.21 -11.53 -7.50
N ALA A 93 -0.10 -11.26 -7.54
CA ALA A 93 -1.03 -11.91 -8.47
C ALA A 93 -0.65 -11.63 -9.94
N GLN A 94 -0.28 -10.39 -10.27
CA GLN A 94 0.15 -10.00 -11.61
C GLN A 94 1.57 -10.46 -11.96
N ASN A 95 2.41 -10.78 -10.97
CA ASN A 95 3.82 -11.09 -11.18
C ASN A 95 4.25 -12.37 -10.43
N PRO A 96 4.00 -13.55 -11.01
CA PRO A 96 4.33 -14.83 -10.39
C PRO A 96 5.82 -15.00 -10.04
N ALA A 97 6.73 -14.40 -10.81
CA ALA A 97 8.15 -14.44 -10.53
C ALA A 97 8.52 -13.64 -9.26
N ALA A 98 7.88 -12.50 -9.04
CA ALA A 98 8.02 -11.73 -7.80
C ALA A 98 7.43 -12.49 -6.61
N LEU A 99 6.27 -13.13 -6.78
CA LEU A 99 5.67 -13.98 -5.74
C LEU A 99 6.58 -15.15 -5.37
N SER A 100 7.15 -15.85 -6.35
CA SER A 100 8.12 -16.93 -6.09
C SER A 100 9.34 -16.46 -5.30
N LYS A 101 9.85 -15.25 -5.57
CA LYS A 101 10.95 -14.65 -4.79
C LYS A 101 10.52 -14.33 -3.36
N LEU A 102 9.30 -13.83 -3.17
CA LEU A 102 8.72 -13.59 -1.85
C LEU A 102 8.64 -14.89 -1.06
N LEU A 103 8.03 -15.93 -1.61
CA LEU A 103 7.86 -17.22 -0.92
C LEU A 103 9.19 -17.88 -0.54
N LYS A 104 10.25 -17.68 -1.33
CA LYS A 104 11.61 -18.16 -1.01
C LYS A 104 12.24 -17.47 0.21
N SER A 105 11.68 -16.39 0.73
CA SER A 105 12.15 -15.81 1.99
C SER A 105 11.87 -16.72 3.18
N GLY A 106 10.86 -17.60 3.10
CA GLY A 106 10.37 -18.38 4.23
C GLY A 106 10.03 -17.47 5.42
N ASP A 107 10.36 -17.92 6.63
CA ASP A 107 10.02 -17.25 7.89
C ASP A 107 10.94 -16.06 8.25
N LYS A 108 11.73 -15.58 7.29
CA LYS A 108 12.63 -14.45 7.52
C LYS A 108 11.81 -13.18 7.74
N VAL A 109 12.18 -12.44 8.79
CA VAL A 109 11.60 -11.12 9.04
C VAL A 109 11.96 -10.16 7.91
N MET A 110 10.96 -9.68 7.19
CA MET A 110 11.13 -8.65 6.16
C MET A 110 11.20 -7.26 6.80
N ALA A 111 12.12 -6.42 6.33
CA ALA A 111 12.36 -5.09 6.89
C ALA A 111 12.58 -4.07 5.77
N GLU A 112 11.70 -3.06 5.70
CA GLU A 112 11.90 -1.92 4.80
C GLU A 112 12.86 -0.91 5.45
N ALA A 113 14.12 -0.95 5.00
CA ALA A 113 15.23 -0.19 5.59
C ALA A 113 15.25 1.29 5.16
N ALA A 114 14.22 2.02 5.55
CA ALA A 114 14.03 3.44 5.27
C ALA A 114 14.25 4.30 6.54
N PRO A 115 15.36 5.07 6.64
CA PRO A 115 15.67 5.87 7.82
C PRO A 115 14.61 6.90 8.22
N GLY A 116 13.93 7.49 7.22
CA GLY A 116 12.92 8.52 7.42
C GLY A 116 11.49 8.00 7.58
N ASP A 117 11.28 6.69 7.45
CA ASP A 117 9.94 6.10 7.47
C ASP A 117 9.72 5.31 8.76
N LEU A 118 8.86 5.84 9.63
CA LEU A 118 8.50 5.24 10.91
C LEU A 118 7.20 4.43 10.86
N VAL A 119 6.52 4.37 9.73
CA VAL A 119 5.23 3.67 9.59
C VAL A 119 5.40 2.42 8.74
N TRP A 120 5.83 2.59 7.50
CA TRP A 120 6.04 1.47 6.57
C TRP A 120 7.42 0.85 6.71
N GLY A 121 8.40 1.68 7.09
CA GLY A 121 9.79 1.28 7.34
C GLY A 121 10.12 0.94 8.79
N ILE A 122 11.37 0.51 9.00
CA ILE A 122 11.95 0.27 10.33
C ILE A 122 12.57 1.53 10.97
N GLY A 123 12.56 2.68 10.28
CA GLY A 123 13.15 3.93 10.75
C GLY A 123 14.68 3.91 10.85
N MET A 124 15.33 3.03 10.08
CA MET A 124 16.78 2.83 10.07
C MET A 124 17.28 2.51 8.67
N GLY A 125 18.52 2.89 8.38
CA GLY A 125 19.19 2.47 7.16
C GLY A 125 19.68 1.03 7.24
N MET A 126 19.87 0.40 6.08
CA MET A 126 20.26 -1.01 5.98
C MET A 126 21.53 -1.36 6.78
N LYS A 127 22.54 -0.47 6.77
CA LYS A 127 23.80 -0.69 7.51
C LYS A 127 23.60 -0.74 9.02
N ASP A 128 22.74 0.11 9.57
CA ASP A 128 22.46 0.15 11.00
C ASP A 128 21.56 -1.00 11.42
N ALA A 129 20.56 -1.31 10.59
CA ALA A 129 19.66 -2.44 10.80
C ALA A 129 20.39 -3.78 10.85
N ALA A 130 21.41 -3.99 10.00
CA ALA A 130 22.22 -5.20 9.98
C ALA A 130 23.06 -5.42 11.25
N ARG A 131 23.28 -4.37 12.05
CA ARG A 131 24.12 -4.38 13.26
C ARG A 131 23.31 -4.33 14.55
N ARG A 132 21.99 -4.23 14.46
CA ARG A 132 21.10 -4.03 15.61
C ARG A 132 19.95 -5.02 15.60
N PRO A 133 19.51 -5.50 16.79
CA PRO A 133 18.40 -6.42 16.86
C PRO A 133 17.08 -5.74 16.51
N ALA A 134 16.13 -6.48 15.94
CA ALA A 134 14.85 -5.96 15.45
C ALA A 134 14.04 -5.18 16.50
N ARG A 135 14.15 -5.55 17.79
CA ARG A 135 13.53 -4.82 18.92
C ARG A 135 13.95 -3.36 19.05
N THR A 136 15.02 -2.94 18.38
CA THR A 136 15.52 -1.56 18.41
C THR A 136 14.95 -0.70 17.29
N TRP A 137 14.25 -1.31 16.33
CA TRP A 137 13.62 -0.60 15.22
C TRP A 137 12.67 0.48 15.76
N ARG A 138 12.73 1.64 15.11
CA ARG A 138 11.96 2.83 15.52
C ARG A 138 10.63 2.89 14.79
N GLY A 139 10.58 2.30 13.60
CA GLY A 139 9.39 2.27 12.76
C GLY A 139 8.55 1.01 12.93
N LYS A 140 7.27 1.11 12.57
CA LYS A 140 6.30 0.01 12.70
C LYS A 140 6.53 -1.13 11.71
N ASN A 141 7.30 -0.92 10.64
CA ASN A 141 7.60 -1.90 9.60
C ASN A 141 6.35 -2.54 8.99
N TRP A 142 5.30 -1.75 8.75
CA TRP A 142 4.05 -2.29 8.21
C TRP A 142 4.26 -3.00 6.88
N LEU A 143 5.12 -2.49 6.00
CA LEU A 143 5.36 -3.15 4.71
C LEU A 143 5.93 -4.56 4.90
N GLY A 144 6.91 -4.73 5.79
CA GLY A 144 7.43 -6.05 6.12
C GLY A 144 6.35 -6.98 6.66
N GLN A 145 5.48 -6.50 7.56
CA GLN A 145 4.37 -7.28 8.10
C GLN A 145 3.37 -7.72 7.04
N VAL A 146 3.01 -6.82 6.11
CA VAL A 146 2.16 -7.14 4.95
C VAL A 146 2.79 -8.25 4.14
N LEU A 147 4.06 -8.10 3.75
CA LEU A 147 4.76 -9.07 2.92
C LEU A 147 4.91 -10.45 3.58
N MET A 148 5.07 -10.51 4.90
CA MET A 148 5.16 -11.77 5.64
C MET A 148 3.82 -12.48 5.79
N ARG A 149 2.70 -11.74 5.89
CA ARG A 149 1.36 -12.34 5.91
C ARG A 149 0.99 -13.05 4.62
N GLU A 150 1.62 -12.65 3.51
CA GLU A 150 1.45 -13.26 2.19
C GLU A 150 2.40 -14.47 1.94
N GLY A 151 3.17 -14.90 2.95
CA GLY A 151 3.89 -16.18 2.97
C GLY A 151 3.02 -17.31 3.55
N PRO A 152 3.30 -18.59 3.27
CA PRO A 152 2.49 -19.69 3.78
C PRO A 152 2.56 -19.74 5.32
N PRO A 153 1.52 -20.27 6.00
CA PRO A 153 1.55 -20.53 7.43
C PRO A 153 2.66 -21.52 7.84
#